data_AF-A0A2Z6UPL4-F1
#
_entry.id   AF-A0A2Z6UPL4-F1
#
_cell.length_a   1.000
_cell.length_b   1.000
_cell.length_c   1.000
_cell.angle_alpha   90.00
_cell.angle_beta   90.00
_cell.angle_gamma   90.00
#
_symmetry.space_group_name_H-M   'P 1'
#
loop_
_entity.id
_entity.type
_entity.pdbx_description
1 polymer ?
#
loop_
_entity_poly.entity_id
_entity_poly.type
_entity_poly.pdbx_seq_one_letter_code
_entity_poly.pdbx_strand_id
1 'polypeptide(L)'
;MSADELQNLDKNIQRLKEQLAGKRDILVTIGPEEQVRIKQQIEDLRRLIRDFEREKWNLIASESQEASFPDAEVMVAEIVTELTAITTEPPPELASVQILESLNQILAKLNQPERSAPAKLKAAISTIPPFVSLLGR
;
A
#
# COMPACT_ATOMS: atom_id res chain seq x y z
N MET A 1 -0.05 -8.96 -20.07
CA MET A 1 1.09 -8.05 -19.84
C MET A 1 1.08 -7.59 -18.39
N SER A 2 -0.03 -7.01 -17.93
CA SER A 2 -0.11 -6.50 -16.56
C SER A 2 0.10 -7.52 -15.43
N ALA A 3 -0.44 -8.74 -15.54
CA ALA A 3 -0.26 -9.76 -14.51
C ALA A 3 1.20 -10.20 -14.32
N ASP A 4 1.96 -10.36 -15.41
CA ASP A 4 3.39 -10.71 -15.37
C ASP A 4 4.22 -9.52 -14.84
N GLU A 5 3.85 -8.31 -15.21
CA GLU A 5 4.46 -7.06 -14.71
C GLU A 5 4.23 -6.90 -13.21
N LEU A 6 3.00 -7.08 -12.72
CA LEU A 6 2.67 -7.08 -11.29
C LEU A 6 3.46 -8.15 -10.53
N GLN A 7 3.56 -9.37 -11.09
CA GLN A 7 4.35 -10.44 -10.48
C GLN A 7 5.84 -10.08 -10.40
N ASN A 8 6.39 -9.44 -11.44
CA ASN A 8 7.78 -8.99 -11.45
C ASN A 8 8.03 -7.86 -10.44
N LEU A 9 7.10 -6.91 -10.33
CA LEU A 9 7.15 -5.85 -9.33
C LEU A 9 7.13 -6.44 -7.91
N ASP A 10 6.28 -7.43 -7.64
CA ASP A 10 6.24 -8.11 -6.35
C ASP A 10 7.54 -8.83 -6.01
N LYS A 11 8.10 -9.58 -6.97
CA LYS A 11 9.42 -10.24 -6.80
C LYS A 11 10.53 -9.22 -6.51
N ASN A 12 10.53 -8.10 -7.22
CA ASN A 12 11.53 -7.05 -7.04
C ASN A 12 11.40 -6.38 -5.67
N ILE A 13 10.19 -5.99 -5.26
CA ILE A 13 9.92 -5.40 -3.95
C ILE A 13 10.35 -6.35 -2.84
N GLN A 14 10.00 -7.64 -2.94
CA GLN A 14 10.36 -8.64 -1.95
C GLN A 14 11.88 -8.78 -1.82
N ARG A 15 12.60 -8.92 -2.94
CA ARG A 15 14.06 -9.00 -2.97
C ARG A 15 14.74 -7.76 -2.37
N LEU A 16 14.18 -6.58 -2.60
CA LEU A 16 14.71 -5.33 -2.03
C LEU A 16 14.44 -5.23 -0.52
N LYS A 17 13.28 -5.70 -0.05
CA LYS A 17 12.96 -5.78 1.39
C LYS A 17 13.91 -6.74 2.13
N GLU A 18 14.25 -7.87 1.52
CA GLU A 18 15.25 -8.81 2.04
C GLU A 18 16.65 -8.17 2.13
N GLN A 19 17.08 -7.44 1.09
CA GLN A 19 18.34 -6.70 1.12
C GLN A 19 18.34 -5.60 2.19
N LEU A 20 17.22 -4.90 2.37
CA LEU A 20 17.06 -3.87 3.39
C LEU A 20 17.19 -4.46 4.80
N ALA A 21 16.54 -5.61 5.06
CA ALA A 21 16.68 -6.33 6.32
C ALA A 21 18.14 -6.72 6.59
N GLY A 22 18.81 -7.35 5.61
CA GLY A 22 20.21 -7.73 5.76
C GLY A 22 21.14 -6.54 6.04
N LYS A 23 20.91 -5.36 5.42
CA LYS A 23 21.69 -4.15 5.72
C LYS A 23 21.42 -3.59 7.11
N ARG A 24 20.18 -3.68 7.61
CA ARG A 24 19.84 -3.29 8.98
C ARG A 24 20.56 -4.17 10.00
N ASP A 25 20.61 -5.47 9.76
CA ASP A 25 21.33 -6.41 10.63
C ASP A 25 22.84 -6.12 10.63
N ILE A 26 23.44 -5.86 9.46
CA ILE A 26 24.84 -5.46 9.34
C ILE A 26 25.12 -4.16 10.11
N LEU A 27 24.23 -3.17 10.02
CA LEU A 27 24.42 -1.86 10.67
C LEU A 27 24.62 -1.98 12.20
N VAL A 28 24.03 -3.00 12.84
CA VAL A 28 24.14 -3.23 14.28
C VAL A 28 25.53 -3.73 14.69
N THR A 29 26.23 -4.43 13.80
CA THR A 29 27.49 -5.13 14.12
C THR A 29 28.73 -4.53 13.46
N ILE A 30 28.54 -3.70 12.45
CA ILE A 30 29.63 -3.14 11.65
C ILE A 30 30.42 -2.04 12.40
N GLY A 31 31.71 -1.92 12.09
CA GLY A 31 32.56 -0.87 12.62
C GLY A 31 32.07 0.54 12.27
N PRO A 32 32.35 1.55 13.11
CA PRO A 32 31.81 2.91 12.96
C PRO A 32 32.18 3.56 11.61
N GLU A 33 33.35 3.24 11.08
CA GLU A 33 33.87 3.78 9.81
C GLU A 33 32.98 3.40 8.61
N GLU A 34 32.35 2.23 8.64
CA GLU A 34 31.49 1.75 7.54
C GLU A 34 30.00 2.05 7.76
N GLN A 35 29.60 2.51 8.96
CA GLN A 35 28.19 2.79 9.27
C GLN A 35 27.58 3.85 8.37
N VAL A 36 28.34 4.88 8.01
CA VAL A 36 27.85 5.97 7.14
C VAL A 36 27.44 5.40 5.77
N ARG A 37 28.28 4.55 5.18
CA ARG A 37 28.01 3.88 3.90
C ARG A 37 26.77 2.99 3.99
N ILE A 38 26.65 2.19 5.05
CA ILE A 38 25.49 1.30 5.24
C ILE A 38 24.20 2.09 5.42
N LYS A 39 24.22 3.20 6.18
CA LYS A 39 23.05 4.09 6.33
C LYS A 39 22.60 4.69 4.99
N GLN A 40 23.54 5.14 4.17
CA GLN A 40 23.23 5.65 2.82
C GLN A 40 22.58 4.56 1.95
N GLN A 41 23.15 3.36 1.93
CA GLN A 41 22.59 2.24 1.16
C GLN A 41 21.19 1.82 1.64
N ILE A 42 20.92 1.89 2.95
CA ILE A 42 19.60 1.67 3.52
C ILE A 42 18.60 2.71 2.99
N GLU A 43 18.99 3.99 2.96
CA GLU A 43 18.13 5.05 2.42
C GLU A 43 17.87 4.91 0.92
N ASP A 44 18.88 4.52 0.14
CA ASP A 44 18.73 4.27 -1.28
C ASP A 44 17.80 3.08 -1.56
N LEU A 45 17.94 1.97 -0.81
CA LEU A 45 17.00 0.84 -0.88
C LEU A 45 15.58 1.26 -0.51
N ARG A 46 15.42 2.06 0.56
CA ARG A 46 14.10 2.59 0.96
C ARG A 46 13.48 3.43 -0.15
N ARG A 47 14.26 4.26 -0.86
CA ARG A 47 13.76 5.03 -2.02
C ARG A 47 13.33 4.10 -3.15
N LEU A 48 14.18 3.15 -3.53
CA LEU A 48 13.91 2.24 -4.63
C LEU A 48 12.66 1.36 -4.37
N ILE A 49 12.50 0.86 -3.15
CA ILE A 49 11.29 0.12 -2.74
C ILE A 49 10.04 0.99 -2.93
N ARG A 50 10.08 2.26 -2.50
CA ARG A 50 8.93 3.17 -2.65
C ARG A 50 8.58 3.43 -4.11
N ASP A 51 9.58 3.53 -4.98
CA ASP A 51 9.35 3.76 -6.40
C ASP A 51 8.67 2.55 -7.06
N PHE A 52 9.13 1.33 -6.76
CA PHE A 52 8.48 0.10 -7.22
C PHE A 52 7.09 -0.12 -6.61
N GLU A 53 6.89 0.18 -5.32
CA GLU A 53 5.57 0.13 -4.68
C GLU A 53 4.60 1.10 -5.38
N ARG A 54 5.06 2.32 -5.72
CA ARG A 54 4.26 3.29 -6.48
C ARG A 54 3.93 2.79 -7.89
N GLU A 55 4.89 2.23 -8.59
CA GLU A 55 4.68 1.66 -9.92
C GLU A 55 3.62 0.55 -9.90
N LYS A 56 3.73 -0.38 -8.94
CA LYS A 56 2.74 -1.43 -8.72
C LYS A 56 1.34 -0.85 -8.52
N TRP A 57 1.22 0.16 -7.65
CA TRP A 57 -0.07 0.78 -7.37
C TRP A 57 -0.65 1.53 -8.57
N ASN A 58 0.18 2.22 -9.35
CA ASN A 58 -0.27 2.86 -10.59
C ASN A 58 -0.82 1.84 -11.59
N LEU A 59 -0.16 0.68 -11.71
CA LEU A 59 -0.61 -0.40 -12.57
C LEU A 59 -1.96 -0.98 -12.12
N ILE A 60 -2.10 -1.30 -10.82
CA ILE A 60 -3.38 -1.76 -10.23
C ILE A 60 -4.49 -0.72 -10.44
N ALA A 61 -4.21 0.55 -10.19
CA ALA A 61 -5.19 1.61 -10.36
C ALA A 61 -5.62 1.72 -11.83
N SER A 62 -4.68 1.66 -12.78
CA SER A 62 -4.96 1.68 -14.21
C SER A 62 -5.84 0.50 -14.63
N GLU A 63 -5.47 -0.72 -14.26
CA GLU A 63 -6.24 -1.93 -14.58
C GLU A 63 -7.64 -1.88 -13.96
N SER A 64 -7.78 -1.35 -12.74
CA SER A 64 -9.07 -1.23 -12.09
C SER A 64 -10.03 -0.31 -12.84
N GLN A 65 -9.53 0.67 -13.62
CA GLN A 65 -10.38 1.54 -14.43
C GLN A 65 -11.06 0.78 -15.58
N GLU A 66 -10.38 -0.22 -16.13
CA GLU A 66 -10.88 -1.04 -17.23
C GLU A 66 -11.63 -2.29 -16.73
N ALA A 67 -11.43 -2.66 -15.46
CA ALA A 67 -12.09 -3.80 -14.84
C ALA A 67 -13.62 -3.68 -14.78
N SER A 68 -14.27 -4.83 -14.98
CA SER A 68 -15.68 -5.04 -14.65
C SER A 68 -15.78 -5.62 -13.24
N PHE A 69 -16.69 -5.07 -12.44
CA PHE A 69 -16.97 -5.54 -11.09
C PHE A 69 -18.36 -6.18 -11.08
N PRO A 70 -18.49 -7.49 -11.35
CA PRO A 70 -19.74 -8.20 -11.11
C PRO A 70 -20.05 -8.12 -9.61
N ASP A 71 -21.33 -7.98 -9.26
CA ASP A 71 -21.80 -7.89 -7.87
C ASP A 71 -21.19 -6.71 -7.07
N ALA A 72 -20.83 -5.62 -7.77
CA ALA A 72 -20.20 -4.46 -7.16
C ALA A 72 -21.00 -3.89 -5.97
N GLU A 73 -22.33 -3.97 -6.00
CA GLU A 73 -23.21 -3.55 -4.91
C GLU A 73 -22.95 -4.35 -3.63
N VAL A 74 -22.80 -5.68 -3.76
CA VAL A 74 -22.50 -6.58 -2.64
C VAL A 74 -21.10 -6.28 -2.12
N MET A 75 -20.12 -6.18 -3.02
CA MET A 75 -18.73 -5.85 -2.67
C MET A 75 -18.64 -4.51 -1.91
N VAL A 76 -19.32 -3.46 -2.38
CA VAL A 76 -19.33 -2.15 -1.71
C VAL A 76 -19.95 -2.27 -0.31
N ALA A 77 -21.05 -3.00 -0.16
CA ALA A 77 -21.72 -3.16 1.13
C ALA A 77 -20.84 -3.90 2.15
N GLU A 78 -20.18 -4.98 1.72
CA GLU A 78 -19.24 -5.75 2.55
C GLU A 78 -18.05 -4.88 2.99
N ILE A 79 -17.39 -4.22 2.02
CA ILE A 79 -16.23 -3.37 2.32
C ILE A 79 -16.61 -2.21 3.24
N VAL A 80 -17.77 -1.55 3.02
CA VAL A 80 -18.23 -0.46 3.89
C VAL A 80 -18.47 -0.97 5.31
N THR A 81 -19.04 -2.16 5.46
CA THR A 81 -19.31 -2.76 6.78
C THR A 81 -17.99 -3.06 7.51
N GLU A 82 -17.04 -3.72 6.84
CA GLU A 82 -15.73 -4.03 7.41
C GLU A 82 -14.95 -2.76 7.77
N LEU A 83 -14.89 -1.78 6.86
CA LEU A 83 -14.19 -0.53 7.12
C LEU A 83 -14.83 0.27 8.25
N THR A 84 -16.17 0.27 8.35
CA THR A 84 -16.87 0.95 9.45
C THR A 84 -16.53 0.31 10.80
N ALA A 85 -16.48 -1.01 10.85
CA ALA A 85 -16.09 -1.73 12.07
C ALA A 85 -14.65 -1.36 12.49
N ILE A 86 -13.71 -1.40 11.53
CA ILE A 86 -12.30 -1.07 11.78
C ILE A 86 -12.12 0.40 12.19
N THR A 87 -12.85 1.35 11.60
CA THR A 87 -12.69 2.78 11.98
C THR A 87 -13.38 3.13 13.28
N THR A 88 -14.41 2.37 13.70
CA THR A 88 -15.11 2.57 14.97
C THR A 88 -14.34 1.97 16.15
N GLU A 89 -13.84 0.74 15.99
CA GLU A 89 -13.07 0.02 17.00
C GLU A 89 -11.75 -0.47 16.38
N PRO A 90 -10.76 0.42 16.22
CA PRO A 90 -9.55 0.08 15.50
C PRO A 90 -8.69 -0.89 16.29
N PRO A 91 -8.22 -1.98 15.65
CA PRO A 91 -7.25 -2.87 16.27
C PRO A 91 -5.93 -2.10 16.54
N PRO A 92 -5.13 -2.50 17.53
CA PRO A 92 -3.92 -1.78 17.92
C PRO A 92 -2.96 -1.50 16.76
N GLU A 93 -2.89 -2.41 15.78
CA GLU A 93 -2.02 -2.29 14.60
C GLU A 93 -2.48 -1.20 13.62
N LEU A 94 -3.76 -0.84 13.65
CA LEU A 94 -4.38 0.15 12.76
C LEU A 94 -4.78 1.44 13.48
N ALA A 95 -4.60 1.53 14.79
CA ALA A 95 -4.97 2.67 15.62
C ALA A 95 -4.15 3.96 15.35
N SER A 96 -3.22 3.95 14.39
CA SER A 96 -2.50 5.16 14.01
C SER A 96 -3.45 6.15 13.30
N VAL A 97 -3.38 7.42 13.69
CA VAL A 97 -4.22 8.50 13.15
C VAL A 97 -4.16 8.54 11.62
N GLN A 98 -2.96 8.41 11.05
CA GLN A 98 -2.77 8.45 9.59
C GLN A 98 -3.44 7.29 8.85
N ILE A 99 -3.43 6.08 9.44
CA ILE A 99 -4.13 4.92 8.88
C ILE A 99 -5.63 5.17 8.95
N LEU A 100 -6.16 5.58 10.11
CA LEU A 100 -7.59 5.84 10.28
C LEU A 100 -8.11 6.95 9.36
N GLU A 101 -7.35 8.03 9.17
CA GLU A 101 -7.68 9.08 8.18
C GLU A 101 -7.76 8.51 6.76
N SER A 102 -6.81 7.66 6.37
CA SER A 102 -6.80 7.02 5.05
C SER A 102 -8.01 6.09 4.87
N LEU A 103 -8.34 5.29 5.89
CA LEU A 103 -9.52 4.40 5.86
C LEU A 103 -10.83 5.20 5.78
N ASN A 104 -10.94 6.30 6.52
CA ASN A 104 -12.10 7.19 6.46
C ASN A 104 -12.25 7.86 5.07
N GLN A 105 -11.14 8.22 4.41
CA GLN A 105 -11.20 8.72 3.03
C GLN A 105 -11.72 7.68 2.05
N ILE A 106 -11.29 6.42 2.19
CA ILE A 106 -11.78 5.29 1.38
C ILE A 106 -13.28 5.09 1.63
N LEU A 107 -13.71 5.04 2.89
CA LEU A 107 -15.11 4.92 3.28
C LEU A 107 -15.96 6.05 2.70
N ALA A 108 -15.45 7.28 2.69
CA ALA A 108 -16.11 8.43 2.08
C ALA A 108 -16.27 8.28 0.55
N LYS A 109 -15.34 7.63 -0.16
CA LYS A 109 -15.49 7.32 -1.59
C LYS A 109 -16.54 6.24 -1.85
N LEU A 110 -16.61 5.23 -0.99
CA LEU A 110 -17.55 4.12 -1.11
C LEU A 110 -19.00 4.55 -0.81
N ASN A 111 -19.18 5.50 0.11
CA ASN A 111 -20.50 6.02 0.50
C ASN A 111 -21.03 7.17 -0.38
N GLN A 112 -20.40 7.47 -1.52
CA GLN A 112 -20.85 8.57 -2.39
C GLN A 112 -22.23 8.28 -3.02
N PRO A 113 -23.28 9.06 -2.73
CA PRO A 113 -24.66 8.68 -3.06
C PRO A 113 -24.95 8.65 -4.57
N GLU A 114 -24.22 9.41 -5.39
CA GLU A 114 -24.50 9.59 -6.82
C GLU A 114 -23.67 8.68 -7.75
N ARG A 115 -22.81 7.81 -7.19
CA ARG A 115 -21.97 6.91 -7.99
C ARG A 115 -22.52 5.49 -8.00
N SER A 116 -22.46 4.85 -9.17
CA SER A 116 -22.68 3.40 -9.27
C SER A 116 -21.68 2.64 -8.42
N ALA A 117 -22.02 1.43 -7.97
CA ALA A 117 -21.14 0.62 -7.14
C ALA A 117 -19.76 0.35 -7.78
N PRO A 118 -19.67 0.03 -9.09
CA PRO A 118 -18.36 -0.09 -9.76
C PRO A 118 -17.56 1.21 -9.74
N ALA A 119 -18.21 2.38 -9.91
CA ALA A 119 -17.54 3.67 -9.87
C ALA A 119 -17.05 4.03 -8.46
N LYS A 120 -17.76 3.60 -7.41
CA LYS A 120 -17.32 3.71 -6.01
C LYS A 120 -16.06 2.88 -5.76
N LEU A 121 -16.02 1.63 -6.22
CA LEU A 121 -14.84 0.75 -6.08
C LEU A 121 -13.62 1.34 -6.80
N LYS A 122 -13.76 1.77 -8.06
CA LYS A 122 -12.67 2.42 -8.83
C LYS A 122 -12.14 3.67 -8.14
N ALA A 123 -13.04 4.49 -7.59
CA ALA A 123 -12.67 5.69 -6.86
C ALA A 123 -11.97 5.40 -5.54
N ALA A 124 -12.42 4.37 -4.82
CA ALA A 124 -11.79 3.89 -3.59
C ALA A 124 -10.36 3.39 -3.88
N ILE A 125 -10.18 2.53 -4.89
CA ILE A 125 -8.86 2.03 -5.32
C ILE A 125 -7.92 3.19 -5.67
N SER A 126 -8.41 4.20 -6.39
CA SER A 126 -7.61 5.38 -6.76
C SER A 126 -7.24 6.28 -5.57
N THR A 127 -7.93 6.13 -4.44
CA THR A 127 -7.69 6.90 -3.21
C THR A 127 -6.76 6.16 -2.25
N ILE A 128 -6.53 4.86 -2.46
CA ILE A 128 -5.55 4.10 -1.70
C ILE A 128 -4.17 4.73 -1.95
N PRO A 129 -3.53 5.31 -0.92
CA PRO A 129 -2.17 5.79 -1.08
C PRO A 129 -1.31 4.62 -1.52
N PRO A 130 -0.35 4.80 -2.43
CA PRO A 130 0.61 3.75 -2.70
C PRO A 130 1.33 3.47 -1.38
N PHE A 131 0.91 2.45 -0.64
CA PHE A 131 1.20 2.34 0.79
C PHE A 131 2.71 2.34 0.99
N VAL A 132 3.20 3.48 1.46
CA VAL A 132 4.61 3.76 1.66
C VAL A 132 4.99 3.08 2.96
N SER A 133 5.28 1.78 2.95
CA SER A 133 5.96 1.05 4.03
C SER A 133 5.88 1.74 5.41
N LEU A 134 4.66 1.94 5.94
CA LEU A 134 4.43 2.73 7.18
C LEU A 134 4.98 1.99 8.40
N LEU A 135 5.33 0.72 8.23
CA LEU A 135 5.95 -0.16 9.21
C LEU A 135 7.48 -0.05 9.25
N GLY A 136 8.08 0.88 8.52
CA GLY A 136 9.52 0.92 8.26
C GLY A 136 10.30 2.09 8.87
N ARG A 137 9.73 2.86 9.80
CA ARG A 137 10.51 3.86 10.57
C ARG A 137 11.47 3.14 11.51
#